data_AF-A0A1V3XVV8-F1
#
_entry.id   AF-A0A1V3XVV8-F1
#
_cell.length_a   1.000
_cell.length_b   1.000
_cell.length_c   1.000
_cell.angle_alpha   90.00
_cell.angle_beta   90.00
_cell.angle_gamma   90.00
#
_symmetry.space_group_name_H-M   'P 1'
#
loop_
_entity.id
_entity.type
_entity.pdbx_description
1 polymer ?
#
loop_
_entity_poly.entity_id
_entity_poly.type
_entity_poly.pdbx_seq_one_letter_code
_entity_poly.pdbx_strand_id
1 'polypeptide(L)'
;MIDAVTPLIAAGGIEARLKWPNDVLAGSAAAMGKLAGILAEVAQPFAVIGVGLNVTQDPEEVDGPGATSLFDLGVAAPDRNQLIPGLLRGLAARIAQWHDADALLASDYRARSLTIGSRVRVQLPGGTTSSGSRATLTTGPALCRNRG
;
A
#
# COMPACT_ATOMS: atom_id res chain seq x y z
N MET A 1 -4.12 6.07 2.86
CA MET A 1 -3.59 5.10 3.85
C MET A 1 -2.31 5.60 4.51
N ILE A 2 -1.16 5.67 3.80
CA ILE A 2 0.12 6.07 4.41
C ILE A 2 0.01 7.39 5.18
N ASP A 3 -0.59 8.42 4.58
CA ASP A 3 -0.75 9.73 5.23
C ASP A 3 -1.52 9.69 6.56
N ALA A 4 -2.40 8.69 6.76
CA ALA A 4 -3.16 8.52 7.98
C ALA A 4 -2.41 7.71 9.04
N VAL A 5 -1.56 6.76 8.64
CA VAL A 5 -0.86 5.85 9.57
C VAL A 5 0.53 6.34 9.95
N THR A 6 1.23 7.07 9.07
CA THR A 6 2.58 7.59 9.32
C THR A 6 2.69 8.39 10.63
N PRO A 7 1.77 9.32 10.96
CA PRO A 7 1.86 10.06 12.22
C PRO A 7 1.82 9.18 13.47
N LEU A 8 1.24 7.98 13.37
CA LEU A 8 1.08 7.06 14.50
C LEU A 8 2.29 6.15 14.70
N ILE A 9 3.02 5.87 13.62
CA ILE A 9 4.12 4.90 13.61
C ILE A 9 5.49 5.56 13.44
N ALA A 10 5.59 6.87 13.18
CA ALA A 10 6.88 7.52 12.90
C ALA A 10 7.86 7.50 14.10
N ALA A 11 7.36 7.35 15.32
CA ALA A 11 8.19 7.23 16.51
C ALA A 11 8.91 5.87 16.50
N GLY A 12 10.23 5.87 16.35
CA GLY A 12 11.05 4.65 16.41
C GLY A 12 11.66 4.19 15.10
N GLY A 13 11.66 5.02 14.04
CA GLY A 13 12.28 4.65 12.76
C GLY A 13 11.47 3.64 11.95
N ILE A 14 10.19 3.51 12.28
CA ILE A 14 9.22 2.72 11.52
C ILE A 14 8.68 3.59 10.39
N GLU A 15 8.62 3.01 9.20
CA GLU A 15 8.13 3.68 8.00
C GLU A 15 7.00 2.89 7.38
N ALA A 16 6.09 3.58 6.69
CA ALA A 16 5.12 2.94 5.80
C ALA A 16 5.52 3.16 4.34
N ARG A 17 5.35 2.10 3.54
CA ARG A 17 5.74 2.02 2.13
C ARG A 17 4.70 1.28 1.30
N LEU A 18 4.74 1.47 -0.01
CA LEU A 18 3.82 0.84 -0.97
C LEU A 18 4.50 -0.32 -1.68
N LYS A 19 3.87 -1.49 -1.64
CA LYS A 19 4.22 -2.63 -2.48
C LYS A 19 3.08 -2.84 -3.48
N TRP A 20 3.38 -2.62 -4.75
CA TRP A 20 2.43 -2.82 -5.83
C TRP A 20 1.95 -4.29 -5.88
N PRO A 21 0.68 -4.54 -6.24
CA PRO A 21 -0.32 -3.55 -6.65
C PRO A 21 -0.99 -2.82 -5.49
N ASN A 22 -1.15 -3.47 -4.35
CA ASN A 22 -2.23 -3.16 -3.43
C ASN A 22 -1.82 -3.11 -1.95
N ASP A 23 -0.57 -3.45 -1.63
CA ASP A 23 -0.14 -3.63 -0.24
C ASP A 23 0.51 -2.35 0.31
N VAL A 24 0.17 -2.02 1.55
CA VAL A 24 0.93 -1.09 2.39
C VAL A 24 1.75 -1.92 3.36
N LEU A 25 3.06 -1.79 3.28
CA LEU A 25 3.99 -2.40 4.23
C LEU A 25 4.40 -1.37 5.28
N ALA A 26 4.65 -1.81 6.50
CA ALA A 26 5.20 -0.99 7.56
C ALA A 26 6.18 -1.76 8.44
N GLY A 27 7.16 -1.05 8.97
CA GLY A 27 8.19 -1.61 9.83
C GLY A 27 9.50 -0.85 9.71
N SER A 28 10.56 -1.41 10.27
CA SER A 28 11.90 -0.88 10.08
C SER A 28 12.39 -1.13 8.65
N ALA A 29 13.44 -0.43 8.21
CA ALA A 29 14.07 -0.71 6.92
C ALA A 29 14.56 -2.16 6.77
N ALA A 30 14.90 -2.83 7.87
CA ALA A 30 15.38 -4.21 7.88
C ALA A 30 14.24 -5.24 7.87
N ALA A 31 13.06 -4.88 8.37
CA ALA A 31 11.92 -5.78 8.50
C ALA A 31 10.61 -5.01 8.34
N MET A 32 9.91 -5.23 7.22
CA MET A 32 8.60 -4.66 6.93
C MET A 32 7.56 -5.75 6.78
N GLY A 33 6.44 -5.58 7.47
CA GLY A 33 5.27 -6.44 7.37
C GLY A 33 4.10 -5.77 6.66
N LYS A 34 3.14 -6.55 6.15
CA LYS A 34 1.92 -6.04 5.53
C LYS A 34 0.98 -5.50 6.60
N LEU A 35 0.77 -4.18 6.57
CA LEU A 35 -0.10 -3.45 7.48
C LEU A 35 -1.51 -3.26 6.90
N ALA A 36 -1.61 -3.07 5.59
CA ALA A 36 -2.88 -2.76 4.94
C ALA A 36 -2.93 -3.24 3.49
N GLY A 37 -4.15 -3.35 2.97
CA GLY A 37 -4.45 -3.65 1.56
C GLY A 37 -5.50 -2.71 0.99
N ILE A 38 -5.35 -2.32 -0.27
CA ILE A 38 -6.30 -1.47 -0.99
C ILE A 38 -6.69 -2.18 -2.29
N LEU A 39 -7.98 -2.40 -2.50
CA LEU A 39 -8.52 -2.99 -3.72
C LEU A 39 -9.52 -2.02 -4.34
N ALA A 40 -9.46 -1.85 -5.65
CA ALA A 40 -10.44 -1.09 -6.40
C ALA A 40 -11.08 -1.99 -7.44
N GLU A 41 -12.40 -2.12 -7.38
CA GLU A 41 -13.20 -2.85 -8.35
C GLU A 41 -14.08 -1.86 -9.11
N VAL A 42 -14.06 -1.94 -10.45
CA VAL A 42 -14.85 -1.06 -11.31
C VAL A 42 -16.21 -1.70 -11.54
N ALA A 43 -17.26 -1.04 -11.06
CA ALA A 43 -18.66 -1.41 -11.25
C ALA A 43 -19.39 -0.23 -11.91
N GLN A 44 -19.22 -0.09 -13.24
CA GLN A 44 -19.69 1.07 -14.02
C GLN A 44 -21.17 1.44 -13.68
N PRO A 45 -21.48 2.72 -13.42
CA PRO A 45 -20.61 3.90 -13.54
C PRO A 45 -19.73 4.21 -12.31
N PHE A 46 -19.65 3.29 -11.34
CA PHE A 46 -18.95 3.48 -10.07
C PHE A 46 -17.67 2.65 -9.97
N ALA A 47 -16.88 2.93 -8.94
CA ALA A 47 -15.82 2.06 -8.48
C ALA A 47 -15.97 1.87 -6.97
N VAL A 48 -15.76 0.64 -6.50
CA VAL A 48 -15.76 0.29 -5.08
C VAL A 48 -14.32 0.16 -4.63
N ILE A 49 -13.93 0.95 -3.62
CA ILE A 49 -12.60 0.91 -3.02
C ILE A 49 -12.70 0.19 -1.68
N GLY A 50 -12.23 -1.05 -1.64
CA GLY A 50 -12.07 -1.82 -0.41
C GLY A 50 -10.74 -1.50 0.26
N VAL A 51 -10.77 -1.21 1.56
CA VAL A 51 -9.59 -0.88 2.35
C VAL A 51 -9.54 -1.75 3.61
N GLY A 52 -8.50 -2.56 3.74
CA GLY A 52 -8.19 -3.33 4.94
C GLY A 52 -7.00 -2.73 5.66
N LEU A 53 -7.10 -2.52 6.98
CA LEU A 53 -6.02 -2.06 7.86
C LEU A 53 -5.95 -2.97 9.08
N ASN A 54 -4.79 -3.55 9.33
CA ASN A 54 -4.49 -4.31 10.53
C ASN A 54 -4.23 -3.32 11.67
N VAL A 55 -5.11 -3.33 12.66
CA VAL A 55 -5.08 -2.40 13.80
C VAL A 55 -4.54 -3.12 15.03
N THR A 56 -5.15 -4.25 15.40
CA THR A 56 -4.81 -5.06 16.58
C THR A 56 -4.77 -6.56 16.27
N GLN A 57 -4.91 -6.94 15.00
CA GLN A 57 -4.95 -8.33 14.55
C GLN A 57 -3.60 -8.99 14.77
N ASP A 58 -3.63 -10.26 15.18
CA ASP A 58 -2.41 -11.05 15.27
C ASP A 58 -1.86 -11.30 13.86
N PRO A 59 -0.55 -11.18 13.63
CA PRO A 59 0.08 -11.53 12.36
C PRO A 59 -0.26 -12.95 11.85
N GLU A 60 -0.52 -13.90 12.75
CA GLU A 60 -0.90 -15.28 12.40
C GLU A 60 -2.35 -15.40 11.88
N GLU A 61 -3.20 -14.42 12.19
CA GLU A 61 -4.60 -14.37 11.74
C GLU A 61 -4.76 -13.70 10.37
N VAL A 62 -3.68 -13.17 9.80
CA VAL A 62 -3.69 -12.48 8.50
C VAL A 62 -3.16 -13.41 7.43
N ASP A 63 -3.91 -13.53 6.33
CA ASP A 63 -3.50 -14.34 5.18
C ASP A 63 -2.17 -13.84 4.57
N GLY A 64 -1.13 -14.66 4.74
CA GLY A 64 0.18 -14.51 4.10
C GLY A 64 1.33 -14.23 5.06
N PRO A 65 2.56 -14.66 4.73
CA PRO A 65 3.71 -14.45 5.60
C PRO A 65 4.04 -12.97 5.75
N GLY A 66 4.37 -12.56 6.98
CA GLY A 66 4.88 -11.23 7.28
C GLY A 66 3.80 -10.16 7.38
N ALA A 67 2.64 -10.44 7.97
CA ALA A 67 1.71 -9.40 8.37
C ALA A 67 2.22 -8.61 9.60
N THR A 68 1.68 -7.41 9.80
CA THR A 68 1.88 -6.60 11.00
C THR A 68 0.62 -5.77 11.27
N SER A 69 0.46 -5.26 12.49
CA SER A 69 -0.62 -4.38 12.90
C SER A 69 -0.09 -3.07 13.50
N LEU A 70 -0.95 -2.05 13.65
CA LEU A 70 -0.56 -0.84 14.39
C LEU A 70 -0.10 -1.16 15.81
N PHE A 71 -0.73 -2.14 16.46
CA PHE A 71 -0.34 -2.60 17.78
C PHE A 71 1.08 -3.20 17.79
N ASP A 72 1.42 -4.07 16.83
CA ASP A 72 2.77 -4.66 16.71
C ASP A 72 3.84 -3.61 16.44
N LEU A 73 3.45 -2.53 15.75
CA LEU A 73 4.32 -1.38 15.47
C LEU A 73 4.44 -0.41 16.67
N GLY A 74 3.91 -0.77 17.84
CA GLY A 74 4.07 -0.02 19.09
C GLY A 74 2.98 1.01 19.38
N VAL A 75 1.89 1.03 18.61
CA VAL A 75 0.72 1.87 18.92
C VAL A 75 -0.08 1.19 20.02
N ALA A 76 0.15 1.58 21.28
CA ALA A 76 -0.35 0.87 22.46
C ALA A 76 -1.87 0.72 22.55
N ALA A 77 -2.64 1.70 22.04
CA ALA A 77 -4.11 1.67 22.05
C ALA A 77 -4.67 2.37 20.81
N PRO A 78 -4.66 1.72 19.63
CA PRO A 78 -5.13 2.35 18.41
C PRO A 78 -6.65 2.58 18.45
N ASP A 79 -7.09 3.83 18.37
CA ASP A 79 -8.51 4.18 18.37
C ASP A 79 -9.08 4.22 16.94
N ARG A 80 -9.96 3.25 16.62
CA ARG A 80 -10.63 3.17 15.31
C ARG A 80 -11.45 4.41 14.98
N ASN A 81 -12.04 5.07 15.99
CA ASN A 81 -12.83 6.29 15.79
C ASN A 81 -11.96 7.48 15.39
N GLN A 82 -10.66 7.45 15.70
CA GLN A 82 -9.69 8.46 15.25
C GLN A 82 -9.04 8.07 13.90
N LEU A 83 -8.81 6.77 13.70
CA LEU A 83 -8.23 6.23 12.47
C LEU A 83 -9.12 6.43 11.25
N ILE A 84 -10.40 6.08 11.35
CA ILE A 84 -11.34 6.09 10.21
C ILE A 84 -11.45 7.49 9.59
N PRO A 85 -11.68 8.58 10.35
CA PRO A 85 -11.75 9.92 9.77
C PRO A 85 -10.44 10.34 9.08
N GLY A 86 -9.29 10.00 9.67
CA GLY A 86 -7.98 10.28 9.07
C GLY A 86 -7.79 9.55 7.74
N LEU A 87 -8.17 8.27 7.70
CA LEU A 87 -8.11 7.44 6.50
C LEU A 87 -9.03 7.97 5.40
N LEU A 88 -10.27 8.31 5.73
CA LEU A 88 -11.25 8.82 4.78
C LEU A 88 -10.85 10.19 4.22
N ARG A 89 -10.36 11.11 5.07
CA ARG A 89 -9.82 12.40 4.62
C ARG A 89 -8.64 12.23 3.67
N GLY A 90 -7.70 11.35 4.02
CA GLY A 90 -6.56 11.04 3.17
C GLY A 90 -6.99 10.42 1.84
N LEU A 91 -7.94 9.50 1.85
CA LEU A 91 -8.47 8.88 0.63
C LEU A 91 -9.16 9.91 -0.27
N ALA A 92 -10.04 10.75 0.30
CA ALA A 92 -10.74 11.80 -0.44
C ALA A 92 -9.76 12.78 -1.10
N ALA A 93 -8.70 13.19 -0.39
CA ALA A 93 -7.66 14.06 -0.94
C ALA A 93 -6.94 13.42 -2.14
N ARG A 94 -6.59 12.12 -2.06
CA ARG A 94 -5.94 11.41 -3.17
C ARG A 94 -6.86 11.19 -4.36
N ILE A 95 -8.16 10.98 -4.13
CA ILE A 95 -9.16 10.90 -5.21
C ILE A 95 -9.31 12.26 -5.91
N ALA A 96 -9.35 13.36 -5.16
CA ALA A 96 -9.40 14.70 -5.75
C ALA A 96 -8.15 14.99 -6.60
N GLN A 97 -6.95 14.69 -6.09
CA GLN A 97 -5.71 14.80 -6.87
C GLN A 97 -5.74 13.96 -8.16
N TRP A 98 -6.29 12.75 -8.10
CA TRP A 98 -6.44 11.90 -9.28
C TRP A 98 -7.40 12.52 -10.31
N HIS A 99 -8.55 13.02 -9.85
CA HIS A 99 -9.53 13.69 -10.69
C HIS A 99 -8.95 14.93 -11.40
N ASP A 100 -8.11 15.69 -10.70
CA ASP A 100 -7.50 16.91 -11.21
C ASP A 100 -6.20 16.64 -12.01
N ALA A 101 -5.85 15.37 -12.23
CA ALA A 101 -4.62 14.93 -12.88
C ALA A 101 -3.34 15.55 -12.26
N ASP A 102 -3.34 15.74 -10.93
CA ASP A 102 -2.23 16.33 -10.19
C ASP A 102 -0.99 15.40 -10.24
N ALA A 103 0.10 15.93 -10.80
CA ALA A 103 1.37 15.20 -10.92
C ALA A 103 1.99 14.80 -9.58
N LEU A 104 1.63 15.49 -8.48
CA LEU A 104 2.08 15.17 -7.13
C LEU A 104 1.61 13.77 -6.69
N LEU A 105 0.43 13.32 -7.12
CA LEU A 105 -0.06 11.98 -6.77
C LEU A 105 0.89 10.89 -7.26
N ALA A 106 1.33 10.99 -8.52
CA ALA A 106 2.27 10.04 -9.11
C ALA A 106 3.68 10.17 -8.51
N SER A 107 4.10 11.39 -8.17
CA SER A 107 5.38 11.65 -7.49
C SER A 107 5.43 11.01 -6.09
N ASP A 108 4.39 11.24 -5.28
CA ASP A 108 4.26 10.69 -3.93
C ASP A 108 4.22 9.16 -3.94
N TYR A 109 3.51 8.57 -4.91
CA TYR A 109 3.49 7.12 -5.07
C TYR A 109 4.90 6.57 -5.36
N ARG A 110 5.64 7.21 -6.28
CA ARG A 110 7.01 6.82 -6.64
C ARG A 110 7.95 6.89 -5.44
N ALA A 111 7.90 7.99 -4.69
CA ALA A 111 8.75 8.21 -3.52
C ALA A 111 8.53 7.16 -2.41
N ARG A 112 7.34 6.57 -2.34
CA ARG A 112 6.97 5.60 -1.30
C ARG A 112 6.95 4.15 -1.80
N SER A 113 7.22 3.89 -3.08
CA SER A 113 7.15 2.55 -3.68
C SER A 113 8.41 1.73 -3.39
N LEU A 114 8.24 0.52 -2.87
CA LEU A 114 9.31 -0.49 -2.78
C LEU A 114 9.47 -1.28 -4.08
N THR A 115 8.44 -1.24 -4.94
CA THR A 115 8.40 -2.03 -6.16
C THR A 115 9.15 -1.33 -7.29
N ILE A 116 8.92 -0.02 -7.47
CA ILE A 116 9.56 0.73 -8.56
C ILE A 116 11.07 0.75 -8.37
N GLY A 117 11.81 0.47 -9.45
CA GLY A 117 13.27 0.41 -9.42
C GLY A 117 13.84 -0.91 -8.89
N SER A 118 13.02 -1.75 -8.24
CA SER A 118 13.41 -3.07 -7.76
C SER A 118 13.25 -4.16 -8.83
N ARG A 119 13.97 -5.27 -8.68
CA ARG A 119 13.72 -6.49 -9.46
C ARG A 119 12.54 -7.24 -8.85
N VAL A 120 11.54 -7.56 -9.67
CA VAL A 120 10.33 -8.22 -9.22
C VAL A 120 10.08 -9.52 -9.96
N ARG A 121 9.36 -10.42 -9.29
CA ARG A 121 8.74 -11.60 -9.89
C ARG A 121 7.24 -11.42 -9.75
N VAL A 122 6.54 -11.37 -10.87
CA VAL A 122 5.07 -11.28 -10.91
C VAL A 122 4.52 -12.67 -11.18
N GLN A 123 3.67 -13.14 -10.30
CA GLN A 123 2.87 -14.34 -10.52
C GLN A 123 1.53 -13.90 -11.10
N LEU A 124 1.22 -14.39 -12.30
CA LEU A 124 -0.04 -14.10 -12.98
C LEU A 124 -1.05 -15.22 -12.69
N PRO A 125 -2.36 -14.92 -12.76
CA PRO A 125 -3.40 -15.95 -12.75
C PRO A 125 -3.11 -17.03 -13.79
N GLY A 126 -3.24 -18.30 -13.42
CA GLY A 126 -2.90 -19.44 -14.29
C GLY A 126 -1.46 -19.95 -14.15
N GLY A 127 -0.69 -19.49 -13.16
CA GLY A 127 0.62 -20.07 -12.80
C GLY A 127 1.79 -19.61 -13.67
N THR A 128 1.54 -18.75 -14.66
CA THR A 128 2.62 -18.13 -15.45
C THR A 128 3.39 -17.15 -14.58
N THR A 129 4.71 -17.30 -14.55
CA THR A 129 5.60 -16.44 -13.78
C THR A 129 6.45 -15.61 -14.72
N SER A 130 6.38 -14.29 -14.59
CA SER A 130 7.34 -13.39 -15.25
C SER A 130 8.40 -12.97 -14.24
N SER A 131 9.65 -13.33 -14.47
CA SER A 131 10.78 -12.99 -13.60
C SER A 131 11.78 -12.08 -14.30
N GLY A 132 12.21 -11.00 -13.63
CA GLY A 132 13.48 -10.35 -13.98
C GLY A 132 13.40 -8.91 -14.52
N SER A 133 12.23 -8.29 -14.62
CA SER A 133 12.14 -6.88 -15.03
C SER A 133 12.31 -5.92 -13.85
N ARG A 134 12.95 -4.78 -14.12
CA ARG A 134 12.96 -3.64 -13.19
C ARG A 134 11.59 -2.97 -13.30
N ALA A 135 10.85 -2.89 -12.19
CA ALA A 135 9.51 -2.32 -12.22
C ALA A 135 9.55 -0.80 -12.47
N THR A 136 8.65 -0.34 -13.34
CA THR A 136 8.48 1.05 -13.76
C THR A 136 7.00 1.36 -13.93
N LEU A 137 6.54 2.54 -13.52
CA LEU A 137 5.18 2.98 -13.82
C LEU A 137 4.97 3.11 -15.32
N THR A 138 3.92 2.47 -15.83
CA THR A 138 3.38 2.74 -17.17
C THR A 138 2.08 3.51 -17.04
N THR A 139 1.56 4.04 -18.15
CA THR A 139 0.27 4.76 -18.20
C THR A 139 -0.96 3.84 -18.04
N GLY A 140 -0.77 2.55 -17.75
CA GLY A 140 -1.84 1.58 -17.48
C GLY A 140 -1.59 0.78 -16.19
N PRO A 141 -2.42 -0.24 -15.88
CA PRO A 141 -2.33 -1.00 -14.62
C PRO A 141 -1.03 -1.81 -14.47
N ALA A 142 -0.24 -1.96 -15.53
CA ALA A 142 0.99 -2.75 -15.52
C ALA A 142 2.19 -1.93 -14.99
N LEU A 143 2.85 -2.43 -13.95
CA LEU A 143 4.09 -1.85 -13.40
C LEU A 143 5.38 -2.47 -13.96
N CYS A 144 5.28 -3.44 -14.88
CA CYS A 144 6.44 -4.17 -15.39
C CYS A 144 6.53 -4.05 -16.92
N ARG A 145 7.69 -3.61 -17.41
CA ARG A 145 8.09 -3.74 -18.82
C ARG A 145 9.20 -4.77 -18.93
N ASN A 146 9.00 -5.82 -19.74
CA ASN A 146 10.11 -6.66 -20.21
C ASN A 146 10.93 -5.87 -21.23
N ARG A 147 12.25 -5.91 -21.12
CA ARG A 147 13.11 -5.65 -22.28
C ARG A 147 13.08 -6.94 -23.11
N GLY A 148 12.64 -6.83 -24.36
CA GLY A 148 12.91 -7.84 -25.38
C GLY A 148 14.39 -7.89 -25.71
#